data_AF-I0X9U2-F1
#
_entry.id   AF-I0X9U2-F1
#
_cell.length_a   1.000
_cell.length_b   1.000
_cell.length_c   1.000
_cell.angle_alpha   90.00
_cell.angle_beta   90.00
_cell.angle_gamma   90.00
#
_symmetry.space_group_name_H-M   'P 1'
#
loop_
_entity.id
_entity.type
_entity.pdbx_description
1 polymer ?
#
loop_
_entity_poly.entity_id
_entity_poly.type
_entity_poly.pdbx_seq_one_letter_code
_entity_poly.pdbx_strand_id
1 'polypeptide(L)'
;MTKKFRTILTFTFLTLLTAAAGPLFGADTSKWVVGAERFKYNSPAAAEDPSVSKGISEMFPSRILEKLNDELVHIVYPDEKRDQALYDLRKTRLSLFLQLSAEYKKRDSLVLQNYSKRKLASKIKEEEKAIKTIQEKISANLKEVDQVMQKSIREEKMVQRGFFNMDESASEGENFKSMFRNIFDRDAEFVSSQNIAFYKDDRTAFFEPSETAQKYGYSSYDYEKEAVNAGIKSLITGSITNYGSYYFVSADIYEFPGGKLNHSVSEVGLIEEADMISTSIAHQIVIALTNGMPVDIEISFNPAEIRDKVRIYLDDDLQPPKLSLIRSQSGVHSVRFVSDGYREMGTSYFFEGNKKYKIEVTMQEEHEVFIDAVNLCPFPGRFYAAGALAEAAKDQSLPPESQLPPESETSAQEELFTRAKIRINDTQILGQFISNDGFTTNYYIPETLLNNKNLVSIKSKNMDINDYIDKRRRIMYGSYTLLMLSMVPYFYTYGNYANAAAQYNKGIGSYEDALTWETRNQICGVISIGCGALFVYELVRYFLAVNDVLPQRAKAISEQKLEKQKQKELKKLEKMRKTEVVTENESQENKDEIIDEEKVEGEEEK
;
A
#
# COMPACT_ATOMS: atom_id res chain seq x y z
N MET A 1 -5.13 -57.49 27.23
CA MET A 1 -4.56 -56.42 26.39
C MET A 1 -3.59 -55.59 27.21
N THR A 2 -2.30 -55.63 26.88
CA THR A 2 -1.23 -54.96 27.63
C THR A 2 -1.29 -53.44 27.48
N LYS A 3 -0.81 -52.68 28.48
CA LYS A 3 -0.80 -51.20 28.47
C LYS A 3 -0.18 -50.59 27.21
N LYS A 4 0.75 -51.30 26.55
CA LYS A 4 1.37 -50.91 25.27
C LYS A 4 0.38 -50.93 24.09
N PHE A 5 -0.61 -51.82 24.09
CA PHE A 5 -1.61 -51.90 23.04
C PHE A 5 -2.63 -50.77 23.12
N ARG A 6 -2.94 -50.30 24.33
CA ARG A 6 -3.83 -49.16 24.55
C ARG A 6 -3.21 -47.84 24.11
N THR A 7 -1.90 -47.66 24.32
CA THR A 7 -1.15 -46.47 23.89
C THR A 7 -0.99 -46.40 22.38
N ILE A 8 -0.75 -47.53 21.71
CA ILE A 8 -0.69 -47.61 20.25
C ILE A 8 -2.06 -47.32 19.64
N LEU A 9 -3.15 -47.88 20.19
CA LEU A 9 -4.50 -47.65 19.69
C LEU A 9 -4.91 -46.17 19.82
N THR A 10 -4.58 -45.50 20.94
CA THR A 10 -4.83 -44.06 21.12
C THR A 10 -3.98 -43.20 20.20
N PHE A 11 -2.73 -43.59 19.93
CA PHE A 11 -1.87 -42.85 18.99
C PHE A 11 -2.40 -42.98 17.56
N THR A 12 -2.81 -44.19 17.15
CA THR A 12 -3.40 -44.40 15.82
C THR A 12 -4.75 -43.69 15.66
N PHE A 13 -5.58 -43.60 16.71
CA PHE A 13 -6.85 -42.86 16.65
C PHE A 13 -6.64 -41.35 16.59
N LEU A 14 -5.62 -40.83 17.29
CA LEU A 14 -5.26 -39.40 17.28
C LEU A 14 -4.61 -38.98 15.95
N THR A 15 -3.80 -39.85 15.33
CA THR A 15 -3.26 -39.62 13.97
C THR A 15 -4.31 -39.76 12.88
N LEU A 16 -5.33 -40.63 13.05
CA LEU A 16 -6.44 -40.73 12.10
C LEU A 16 -7.39 -39.52 12.21
N LEU A 17 -7.59 -38.96 13.42
CA LEU A 17 -8.37 -37.73 13.61
C LEU A 17 -7.64 -36.48 13.11
N THR A 18 -6.31 -36.44 13.17
CA THR A 18 -5.53 -35.30 12.66
C THR A 18 -5.26 -35.40 11.16
N ALA A 19 -5.29 -36.60 10.55
CA ALA A 19 -5.33 -36.77 9.10
C ALA A 19 -6.72 -36.49 8.49
N ALA A 20 -7.79 -36.54 9.28
CA ALA A 20 -9.14 -36.14 8.89
C ALA A 20 -9.49 -34.67 9.23
N ALA A 21 -8.53 -33.92 9.79
CA ALA A 21 -8.63 -32.49 10.10
C ALA A 21 -7.61 -31.66 9.30
N GLY A 22 -7.35 -32.05 8.04
CA GLY A 22 -6.96 -31.07 7.01
C GLY A 22 -8.11 -30.07 6.82
N PRO A 23 -7.84 -28.84 6.35
CA PRO A 23 -8.84 -27.78 6.36
C PRO A 23 -10.05 -28.22 5.54
N LEU A 24 -11.16 -28.50 6.24
CA LEU A 24 -12.52 -28.42 5.72
C LEU A 24 -12.90 -26.94 5.52
N PHE A 25 -11.99 -26.15 4.95
CA PHE A 25 -12.26 -24.90 4.25
C PHE A 25 -12.17 -25.21 2.75
N GLY A 26 -13.15 -25.97 2.27
CA GLY A 26 -13.51 -25.93 0.86
C GLY A 26 -14.43 -24.73 0.67
N ALA A 27 -13.87 -23.52 0.65
CA ALA A 27 -14.44 -22.48 -0.18
C ALA A 27 -14.23 -22.96 -1.62
N ASP A 28 -15.26 -22.94 -2.45
CA ASP A 28 -15.17 -23.33 -3.85
C ASP A 28 -13.96 -22.67 -4.50
N THR A 29 -12.91 -23.43 -4.81
CA THR A 29 -11.70 -22.91 -5.46
C THR A 29 -11.92 -22.66 -6.95
N SER A 30 -13.15 -22.35 -7.36
CA SER A 30 -13.48 -21.98 -8.72
C SER A 30 -13.15 -20.49 -8.89
N LYS A 31 -12.00 -20.21 -9.51
CA LYS A 31 -11.60 -18.85 -9.86
C LYS A 31 -12.53 -18.29 -10.95
N TRP A 32 -12.79 -16.98 -10.92
CA TRP A 32 -13.46 -16.26 -11.99
C TRP A 32 -12.41 -15.74 -12.98
N VAL A 33 -12.23 -16.43 -14.11
CA VAL A 33 -11.13 -16.10 -15.04
C VAL A 33 -11.55 -14.99 -15.99
N VAL A 34 -10.82 -13.88 -15.94
CA VAL A 34 -10.94 -12.72 -16.84
C VAL A 34 -9.85 -12.80 -17.91
N GLY A 35 -10.27 -12.81 -19.18
CA GLY A 35 -9.37 -12.70 -20.33
C GLY A 35 -9.55 -11.35 -21.03
N ALA A 36 -8.58 -10.97 -21.86
CA ALA A 36 -8.72 -9.86 -22.78
C ALA A 36 -8.36 -10.28 -24.21
N GLU A 37 -9.00 -9.66 -25.19
CA GLU A 37 -8.58 -9.73 -26.60
C GLU A 37 -7.77 -8.50 -27.00
N ARG A 38 -7.04 -8.62 -28.11
CA ARG A 38 -6.50 -7.45 -28.80
C ARG A 38 -7.64 -6.55 -29.28
N PHE A 39 -7.54 -5.26 -28.99
CA PHE A 39 -8.56 -4.30 -29.40
C PHE A 39 -8.49 -4.06 -30.91
N LYS A 40 -9.67 -3.92 -31.55
CA LYS A 40 -9.78 -3.66 -32.98
C LYS A 40 -9.36 -2.24 -33.29
N TYR A 41 -8.22 -2.05 -33.95
CA TYR A 41 -7.71 -0.74 -34.32
C TYR A 41 -8.26 -0.29 -35.68
N ASN A 42 -9.14 0.70 -35.65
CA ASN A 42 -9.74 1.33 -36.83
C ASN A 42 -9.05 2.66 -37.10
N SER A 43 -8.09 2.66 -38.03
CA SER A 43 -7.40 3.87 -38.50
C SER A 43 -7.09 3.76 -39.99
N PRO A 44 -7.19 4.85 -40.76
CA PRO A 44 -6.71 4.87 -42.15
C PRO A 44 -5.21 4.56 -42.25
N ALA A 45 -4.42 4.86 -41.22
CA ALA A 45 -2.99 4.53 -41.13
C ALA A 45 -2.71 3.06 -40.74
N ALA A 46 -3.73 2.30 -40.31
CA ALA A 46 -3.57 0.90 -39.93
C ALA A 46 -3.17 -0.01 -41.12
N ALA A 47 -3.37 0.47 -42.35
CA ALA A 47 -2.96 -0.22 -43.57
C ALA A 47 -1.48 0.04 -43.95
N GLU A 48 -0.84 1.08 -43.38
CA GLU A 48 0.49 1.53 -43.78
C GLU A 48 1.62 0.88 -42.96
N ASP A 49 1.40 0.57 -41.67
CA ASP A 49 2.36 -0.14 -40.83
C ASP A 49 1.68 -1.15 -39.86
N PRO A 50 1.73 -2.47 -40.17
CA PRO A 50 1.13 -3.52 -39.35
C PRO A 50 1.74 -3.68 -37.96
N SER A 51 2.98 -3.20 -37.76
CA SER A 51 3.69 -3.35 -36.48
C SER A 51 3.17 -2.34 -35.46
N VAL A 52 2.93 -1.10 -35.91
CA VAL A 52 2.38 -0.03 -35.08
C VAL A 52 0.93 -0.32 -34.70
N SER A 53 0.12 -0.82 -35.65
CA SER A 53 -1.27 -1.22 -35.35
C SER A 53 -1.32 -2.34 -34.31
N LYS A 54 -0.42 -3.32 -34.41
CA LYS A 54 -0.37 -4.43 -33.43
C LYS A 54 0.02 -3.92 -32.04
N GLY A 55 1.00 -3.02 -31.94
CA GLY A 55 1.41 -2.42 -30.68
C GLY A 55 0.28 -1.66 -30.00
N ILE A 56 -0.46 -0.82 -30.74
CA ILE A 56 -1.58 -0.03 -30.19
C ILE A 56 -2.75 -0.95 -29.76
N SER A 57 -3.06 -1.99 -30.56
CA SER A 57 -4.09 -2.98 -30.25
C SER A 57 -3.81 -3.81 -28.99
N GLU A 58 -2.54 -3.99 -28.62
CA GLU A 58 -2.11 -4.71 -27.40
C GLU A 58 -1.94 -3.76 -26.19
N MET A 59 -1.60 -2.49 -26.44
CA MET A 59 -1.26 -1.51 -25.40
C MET A 59 -2.42 -1.23 -24.44
N PHE A 60 -3.60 -0.87 -24.95
CA PHE A 60 -4.74 -0.56 -24.08
C PHE A 60 -5.23 -1.76 -23.27
N PRO A 61 -5.50 -2.95 -23.84
CA PRO A 61 -5.98 -4.07 -23.05
C PRO A 61 -4.96 -4.55 -22.00
N SER A 62 -3.65 -4.56 -22.31
CA SER A 62 -2.63 -4.91 -21.31
C SER A 62 -2.56 -3.89 -20.17
N ARG A 63 -2.58 -2.58 -20.47
CA ARG A 63 -2.59 -1.52 -19.45
C ARG A 63 -3.84 -1.57 -18.60
N ILE A 64 -5.02 -1.80 -19.19
CA ILE A 64 -6.27 -1.96 -18.44
C ILE A 64 -6.15 -3.12 -17.46
N LEU A 65 -5.69 -4.30 -17.91
CA LEU A 65 -5.48 -5.45 -17.03
C LEU A 65 -4.42 -5.19 -15.94
N GLU A 66 -3.38 -4.41 -16.24
CA GLU A 66 -2.35 -4.01 -15.26
C GLU A 66 -2.93 -3.14 -14.13
N LYS A 67 -3.89 -2.26 -14.46
CA LYS A 67 -4.54 -1.38 -13.47
C LYS A 67 -5.60 -2.08 -12.63
N LEU A 68 -6.00 -3.32 -12.97
CA LEU A 68 -6.90 -4.11 -12.13
C LEU A 68 -6.15 -4.64 -10.89
N ASN A 69 -6.79 -4.58 -9.73
CA ASN A 69 -6.22 -5.08 -8.48
C ASN A 69 -6.21 -6.63 -8.45
N ASP A 70 -5.24 -7.22 -7.74
CA ASP A 70 -5.09 -8.68 -7.63
C ASP A 70 -6.11 -9.36 -6.70
N GLU A 71 -6.77 -8.58 -5.84
CA GLU A 71 -7.71 -9.07 -4.82
C GLU A 71 -9.18 -8.81 -5.17
N LEU A 72 -9.51 -8.72 -6.46
CA LEU A 72 -10.90 -8.53 -6.86
C LEU A 72 -11.72 -9.82 -6.67
N VAL A 73 -12.95 -9.66 -6.17
CA VAL A 73 -13.92 -10.74 -5.98
C VAL A 73 -15.12 -10.48 -6.88
N HIS A 74 -15.49 -11.47 -7.68
CA HIS A 74 -16.69 -11.48 -8.49
C HIS A 74 -17.82 -12.17 -7.73
N ILE A 75 -18.97 -11.52 -7.65
CA ILE A 75 -20.18 -12.06 -7.02
C ILE A 75 -21.02 -12.74 -8.09
N VAL A 76 -21.10 -14.08 -8.02
CA VAL A 76 -21.88 -14.87 -8.99
C VAL A 76 -23.34 -14.93 -8.56
N TYR A 77 -24.22 -14.36 -9.39
CA TYR A 77 -25.66 -14.36 -9.18
C TYR A 77 -26.35 -15.63 -9.72
N PRO A 78 -27.62 -15.88 -9.32
CA PRO A 78 -28.37 -17.04 -9.80
C PRO A 78 -28.56 -17.11 -11.32
N ASP A 79 -28.55 -15.97 -12.02
CA ASP A 79 -28.68 -15.91 -13.48
C ASP A 79 -27.42 -16.44 -14.19
N GLU A 80 -26.23 -16.08 -13.71
CA GLU A 80 -24.95 -16.62 -14.21
C GLU A 80 -24.80 -18.11 -13.88
N LYS A 81 -25.19 -18.54 -12.66
CA LYS A 81 -25.24 -19.97 -12.31
C LYS A 81 -26.20 -20.74 -13.21
N ARG A 82 -27.36 -20.15 -13.52
CA ARG A 82 -28.32 -20.72 -14.46
C ARG A 82 -27.69 -20.87 -15.84
N ASP A 83 -27.00 -19.85 -16.36
CA ASP A 83 -26.37 -19.93 -17.67
C ASP A 83 -25.25 -20.98 -17.73
N GLN A 84 -24.45 -21.12 -16.67
CA GLN A 84 -23.47 -22.20 -16.52
C GLN A 84 -24.12 -23.58 -16.56
N ALA A 85 -25.16 -23.80 -15.75
CA ALA A 85 -25.89 -25.06 -15.73
C ALA A 85 -26.56 -25.37 -17.08
N LEU A 86 -27.16 -24.37 -17.73
CA LEU A 86 -27.79 -24.52 -19.05
C LEU A 86 -26.77 -24.85 -20.14
N TYR A 87 -25.56 -24.28 -20.07
CA TYR A 87 -24.48 -24.60 -20.99
C TYR A 87 -24.04 -26.07 -20.85
N ASP A 88 -23.83 -26.54 -19.62
CA ASP A 88 -23.46 -27.93 -19.36
C ASP A 88 -24.56 -28.91 -19.78
N LEU A 89 -25.82 -28.57 -19.52
CA LEU A 89 -26.97 -29.34 -19.99
C LEU A 89 -27.08 -29.34 -21.53
N ARG A 90 -26.75 -28.23 -22.20
CA ARG A 90 -26.70 -28.16 -23.67
C ARG A 90 -25.55 -29.02 -24.22
N LYS A 91 -24.37 -28.98 -23.61
CA LYS A 91 -23.19 -29.77 -23.99
C LYS A 91 -23.46 -31.27 -23.86
N THR A 92 -24.02 -31.70 -22.73
CA THR A 92 -24.44 -33.09 -22.52
C THR A 92 -25.50 -33.49 -23.54
N ARG A 93 -26.51 -32.65 -23.79
CA ARG A 93 -27.54 -32.90 -24.81
C ARG A 93 -26.97 -33.07 -26.22
N LEU A 94 -26.04 -32.21 -26.65
CA LEU A 94 -25.37 -32.34 -27.95
C LEU A 94 -24.61 -33.67 -28.06
N SER A 95 -23.90 -34.07 -27.00
CA SER A 95 -23.19 -35.35 -26.98
C SER A 95 -24.15 -36.55 -27.10
N LEU A 96 -25.32 -36.49 -26.45
CA LEU A 96 -26.36 -37.52 -26.53
C LEU A 96 -26.98 -37.58 -27.93
N PHE A 97 -27.21 -36.45 -28.59
CA PHE A 97 -27.70 -36.43 -29.97
C PHE A 97 -26.69 -37.01 -30.97
N LEU A 98 -25.40 -36.75 -30.78
CA LEU A 98 -24.35 -37.36 -31.60
C LEU A 98 -24.28 -38.87 -31.40
N GLN A 99 -24.38 -39.34 -30.15
CA GLN A 99 -24.48 -40.77 -29.84
C GLN A 99 -25.73 -41.39 -30.47
N LEU A 100 -26.88 -40.73 -30.34
CA LEU A 100 -28.14 -41.17 -30.94
C LEU A 100 -28.03 -41.32 -32.46
N SER A 101 -27.44 -40.34 -33.14
CA SER A 101 -27.19 -40.38 -34.59
C SER A 101 -26.26 -41.54 -34.97
N ALA A 102 -25.20 -41.79 -34.18
CA ALA A 102 -24.30 -42.90 -34.42
C ALA A 102 -25.00 -44.26 -34.24
N GLU A 103 -25.83 -44.43 -33.20
CA GLU A 103 -26.60 -45.66 -33.00
C GLU A 103 -27.65 -45.89 -34.10
N TYR A 104 -28.33 -44.83 -34.58
CA TYR A 104 -29.20 -44.95 -35.76
C TYR A 104 -28.43 -45.41 -37.00
N LYS A 105 -27.26 -44.82 -37.27
CA LYS A 105 -26.40 -45.25 -38.39
C LYS A 105 -25.96 -46.71 -38.26
N LYS A 106 -25.61 -47.17 -37.05
CA LYS A 106 -25.28 -48.58 -36.80
C LYS A 106 -26.47 -49.48 -37.10
N ARG A 107 -27.64 -49.18 -36.55
CA ARG A 107 -28.88 -49.92 -36.80
C ARG A 107 -29.15 -50.07 -38.30
N ASP A 108 -29.06 -48.96 -39.04
CA ASP A 108 -29.35 -48.93 -40.47
C ASP A 108 -28.27 -49.67 -41.28
N SER A 109 -27.01 -49.60 -40.85
CA SER A 109 -25.91 -50.35 -41.47
C SER A 109 -26.06 -51.88 -41.33
N LEU A 110 -26.72 -52.37 -40.26
CA LEU A 110 -26.96 -53.81 -40.08
C LEU A 110 -27.86 -54.39 -41.17
N VAL A 111 -28.75 -53.58 -41.74
CA VAL A 111 -29.65 -53.98 -42.84
C VAL A 111 -28.86 -54.26 -44.12
N LEU A 112 -27.70 -53.60 -44.31
CA LEU A 112 -26.84 -53.76 -45.47
C LEU A 112 -25.87 -54.94 -45.35
N GLN A 113 -25.83 -55.63 -44.19
CA GLN A 113 -24.93 -56.74 -43.94
C GLN A 113 -25.60 -58.09 -44.23
N ASN A 114 -24.82 -59.07 -44.72
CA ASN A 114 -25.30 -60.42 -45.06
C ASN A 114 -25.57 -61.29 -43.82
N TYR A 115 -26.57 -60.93 -43.01
CA TYR A 115 -27.04 -61.73 -41.88
C TYR A 115 -28.22 -62.63 -42.26
N SER A 116 -28.33 -63.79 -41.59
CA SER A 116 -29.58 -64.55 -41.56
C SER A 116 -30.70 -63.72 -40.90
N LYS A 117 -31.96 -63.86 -41.36
CA LYS A 117 -33.13 -63.13 -40.85
C LYS A 117 -33.23 -63.11 -39.31
N ARG A 118 -32.99 -64.25 -38.67
CA ARG A 118 -33.07 -64.38 -37.20
C ARG A 118 -31.96 -63.59 -36.46
N LYS A 119 -30.74 -63.62 -36.98
CA LYS A 119 -29.59 -62.89 -36.41
C LYS A 119 -29.73 -61.38 -36.62
N LEU A 120 -30.26 -60.95 -37.77
CA LEU A 120 -30.57 -59.55 -38.05
C LEU A 120 -31.59 -58.98 -37.05
N ALA A 121 -32.70 -59.69 -36.82
CA ALA A 121 -33.73 -59.26 -35.89
C ALA A 121 -33.22 -59.10 -34.43
N SER A 122 -32.34 -59.99 -33.98
CA SER A 122 -31.73 -59.88 -32.64
C SER A 122 -30.87 -58.63 -32.52
N LYS A 123 -30.00 -58.37 -33.50
CA LYS A 123 -29.11 -57.21 -33.49
C LYS A 123 -29.87 -55.88 -33.59
N ILE A 124 -30.90 -55.82 -34.42
CA ILE A 124 -31.77 -54.63 -34.50
C ILE A 124 -32.43 -54.36 -33.15
N LYS A 125 -32.91 -55.39 -32.46
CA LYS A 125 -33.53 -55.26 -31.13
C LYS A 125 -32.55 -54.79 -30.05
N GLU A 126 -31.27 -55.18 -30.15
CA GLU A 126 -30.21 -54.69 -29.26
C GLU A 126 -29.96 -53.19 -29.49
N GLU A 127 -29.83 -52.76 -30.74
CA GLU A 127 -29.64 -51.34 -31.08
C GLU A 127 -30.88 -50.48 -30.74
N GLU A 128 -32.09 -51.01 -30.93
CA GLU A 128 -33.33 -50.32 -30.53
C GLU A 128 -33.40 -50.09 -29.00
N LYS A 129 -32.90 -51.03 -28.20
CA LYS A 129 -32.77 -50.82 -26.75
C LYS A 129 -31.78 -49.71 -26.45
N ALA A 130 -30.61 -49.69 -27.11
CA ALA A 130 -29.61 -48.64 -26.94
C ALA A 130 -30.20 -47.25 -27.28
N ILE A 131 -30.87 -47.14 -28.44
CA ILE A 131 -31.58 -45.92 -28.87
C ILE A 131 -32.60 -45.47 -27.82
N LYS A 132 -33.41 -46.39 -27.28
CA LYS A 132 -34.41 -46.06 -26.26
C LYS A 132 -33.77 -45.52 -24.97
N THR A 133 -32.67 -46.13 -24.52
CA THR A 133 -31.96 -45.62 -23.33
C THR A 133 -31.38 -44.21 -23.54
N ILE A 134 -30.92 -43.89 -24.75
CA ILE A 134 -30.42 -42.54 -25.08
C ILE A 134 -31.59 -41.54 -25.12
N GLN A 135 -32.74 -41.92 -25.69
CA GLN A 135 -33.95 -41.08 -25.69
C GLN A 135 -34.45 -40.77 -24.27
N GLU A 136 -34.42 -41.75 -23.38
CA GLU A 136 -34.75 -41.57 -21.96
C GLU A 136 -33.79 -40.57 -21.29
N LYS A 137 -32.47 -40.67 -21.55
CA LYS A 137 -31.48 -39.69 -21.07
C LYS A 137 -31.71 -38.28 -21.61
N ILE A 138 -32.08 -38.14 -22.89
CA ILE A 138 -32.42 -36.84 -23.48
C ILE A 138 -33.66 -36.25 -22.79
N SER A 139 -34.68 -37.06 -22.55
CA SER A 139 -35.89 -36.60 -21.85
C SER A 139 -35.62 -36.18 -20.40
N ALA A 140 -34.69 -36.86 -19.71
CA ALA A 140 -34.28 -36.51 -18.35
C ALA A 140 -33.53 -35.17 -18.34
N ASN A 141 -32.59 -34.99 -19.26
CA ASN A 141 -31.85 -33.72 -19.42
C ASN A 141 -32.78 -32.53 -19.72
N LEU A 142 -33.82 -32.71 -20.53
CA LEU A 142 -34.81 -31.64 -20.78
C LEU A 142 -35.61 -31.27 -19.53
N LYS A 143 -35.93 -32.25 -18.66
CA LYS A 143 -36.58 -31.96 -17.37
C LYS A 143 -35.66 -31.23 -16.41
N GLU A 144 -34.36 -31.56 -16.41
CA GLU A 144 -33.35 -30.85 -15.61
C GLU A 144 -33.25 -29.37 -16.03
N VAL A 145 -33.34 -29.07 -17.33
CA VAL A 145 -33.39 -27.68 -17.84
C VAL A 145 -34.55 -26.90 -17.22
N ASP A 146 -35.75 -27.48 -17.20
CA ASP A 146 -36.93 -26.84 -16.61
C ASP A 146 -36.77 -26.63 -15.10
N GLN A 147 -36.16 -27.60 -14.40
CA GLN A 147 -35.90 -27.49 -12.96
C GLN A 147 -34.90 -26.39 -12.62
N VAL A 148 -33.80 -26.30 -13.38
CA VAL A 148 -32.79 -25.24 -13.22
C VAL A 148 -33.43 -23.87 -13.44
N MET A 149 -34.27 -23.72 -14.46
CA MET A 149 -34.96 -22.46 -14.76
C MET A 149 -35.96 -22.07 -13.67
N GLN A 150 -36.70 -23.02 -13.10
CA GLN A 150 -37.62 -22.73 -11.98
C GLN A 150 -36.86 -22.37 -10.70
N LYS A 151 -35.74 -23.06 -10.43
CA LYS A 151 -34.88 -22.79 -9.28
C LYS A 151 -34.29 -21.38 -9.36
N SER A 152 -33.69 -21.00 -10.48
CA SER A 152 -33.09 -19.67 -10.64
C SER A 152 -34.12 -18.53 -10.50
N ILE A 153 -35.31 -18.67 -11.09
CA ILE A 153 -36.38 -17.65 -10.96
C ILE A 153 -36.79 -17.47 -9.49
N ARG A 154 -36.79 -18.56 -8.72
CA ARG A 154 -37.10 -18.51 -7.28
C ARG A 154 -35.99 -17.78 -6.51
N GLU A 155 -34.74 -18.08 -6.82
CA GLU A 155 -33.55 -17.51 -6.17
C GLU A 155 -33.36 -16.03 -6.52
N GLU A 156 -33.52 -15.64 -7.79
CA GLU A 156 -33.51 -14.24 -8.23
C GLU A 156 -34.56 -13.40 -7.48
N LYS A 157 -35.76 -13.94 -7.27
CA LYS A 157 -36.81 -13.26 -6.48
C LYS A 157 -36.42 -13.09 -5.01
N MET A 158 -35.61 -13.99 -4.44
CA MET A 158 -35.11 -13.86 -3.07
C MET A 158 -34.00 -12.80 -2.99
N VAL A 159 -33.06 -12.80 -3.93
CA VAL A 159 -32.00 -11.79 -4.06
C VAL A 159 -32.61 -10.38 -4.23
N GLN A 160 -33.62 -10.23 -5.10
CA GLN A 160 -34.33 -8.95 -5.29
C GLN A 160 -35.02 -8.45 -4.03
N ARG A 161 -35.45 -9.36 -3.14
CA ARG A 161 -36.03 -9.03 -1.84
C ARG A 161 -34.99 -8.74 -0.75
N GLY A 162 -33.70 -8.88 -1.06
CA GLY A 162 -32.59 -8.58 -0.16
C GLY A 162 -32.11 -9.79 0.67
N PHE A 163 -32.50 -11.02 0.32
CA PHE A 163 -32.00 -12.24 0.96
C PHE A 163 -30.86 -12.82 0.12
N PHE A 164 -29.65 -12.85 0.67
CA PHE A 164 -28.43 -13.25 -0.05
C PHE A 164 -28.06 -14.71 0.18
N ASN A 165 -28.24 -15.20 1.41
CA ASN A 165 -28.14 -16.60 1.79
C ASN A 165 -29.17 -16.82 2.91
N MET A 166 -30.12 -17.74 2.75
CA MET A 166 -30.95 -18.16 3.87
C MET A 166 -30.12 -19.14 4.69
N ASP A 167 -29.64 -18.74 5.86
CA ASP A 167 -29.58 -19.68 6.97
C ASP A 167 -31.04 -19.94 7.36
N GLU A 168 -31.69 -20.87 6.65
CA GLU A 168 -32.95 -21.43 7.14
C GLU A 168 -32.61 -22.11 8.47
N SER A 169 -32.85 -21.41 9.57
CA SER A 169 -32.90 -21.99 10.91
C SER A 169 -34.10 -22.94 10.96
N ALA A 170 -33.98 -24.09 10.29
CA ALA A 170 -34.94 -25.17 10.36
C ALA A 170 -34.84 -25.80 11.75
N SER A 171 -35.99 -25.93 12.41
CA SER A 171 -36.08 -26.47 13.76
C SER A 171 -35.39 -27.83 13.87
N GLU A 172 -34.73 -28.08 15.00
CA GLU A 172 -33.85 -29.22 15.28
C GLU A 172 -34.45 -30.61 14.94
N GLY A 173 -35.77 -30.73 14.80
CA GLY A 173 -36.48 -31.97 14.45
C GLY A 173 -36.43 -32.35 12.96
N GLU A 174 -36.26 -31.41 12.03
CA GLU A 174 -36.13 -31.71 10.59
C GLU A 174 -34.67 -31.98 10.17
N ASN A 175 -33.71 -31.48 10.96
CA ASN A 175 -32.27 -31.60 10.73
C ASN A 175 -31.76 -33.04 10.71
N PHE A 176 -32.40 -33.97 11.43
CA PHE A 176 -31.95 -35.36 11.39
C PHE A 176 -32.37 -36.09 10.10
N LYS A 177 -33.46 -35.65 9.47
CA LYS A 177 -33.96 -36.24 8.21
C LYS A 177 -33.29 -35.60 6.99
N SER A 178 -32.93 -34.32 7.07
CA SER A 178 -32.10 -33.64 6.07
C SER A 178 -30.62 -34.03 6.17
N MET A 179 -30.07 -34.34 7.35
CA MET A 179 -28.68 -34.80 7.49
C MET A 179 -28.36 -36.07 6.69
N PHE A 180 -29.29 -37.01 6.54
CA PHE A 180 -29.06 -38.22 5.74
C PHE A 180 -29.31 -38.03 4.23
N ARG A 181 -29.95 -36.93 3.83
CA ARG A 181 -30.13 -36.54 2.41
C ARG A 181 -29.04 -35.59 1.93
N ASN A 182 -28.57 -34.68 2.79
CA ASN A 182 -27.64 -33.60 2.46
C ASN A 182 -26.16 -33.99 2.59
N ILE A 183 -25.84 -35.28 2.77
CA ILE A 183 -24.45 -35.77 2.58
C ILE A 183 -24.05 -35.74 1.10
N PHE A 184 -25.02 -35.76 0.18
CA PHE A 184 -24.77 -35.72 -1.27
C PHE A 184 -25.16 -34.42 -1.97
N ASP A 185 -25.99 -33.57 -1.36
CA ASP A 185 -26.30 -32.22 -1.86
C ASP A 185 -26.08 -31.22 -0.71
N ARG A 186 -24.91 -30.59 -0.68
CA ARG A 186 -24.74 -29.32 0.05
C ARG A 186 -25.50 -28.27 -0.74
N ASP A 187 -26.52 -27.67 -0.12
CA ASP A 187 -27.27 -26.57 -0.71
C ASP A 187 -26.29 -25.47 -1.12
N ALA A 188 -26.12 -25.30 -2.44
CA ALA A 188 -25.29 -24.24 -3.00
C ALA A 188 -25.88 -22.89 -2.60
N GLU A 189 -25.06 -22.03 -2.01
CA GLU A 189 -25.40 -20.63 -1.72
C GLU A 189 -26.07 -19.98 -2.93
N PHE A 190 -27.11 -19.16 -2.73
CA PHE A 190 -27.82 -18.50 -3.83
C PHE A 190 -26.87 -17.54 -4.55
N VAL A 191 -26.04 -16.83 -3.79
CA VAL A 191 -24.99 -15.95 -4.28
C VAL A 191 -23.65 -16.50 -3.79
N SER A 192 -22.68 -16.67 -4.69
CA SER A 192 -21.35 -17.18 -4.33
C SER A 192 -20.27 -16.19 -4.73
N SER A 193 -19.28 -15.98 -3.88
CA SER A 193 -18.10 -15.18 -4.19
C SER A 193 -17.01 -16.02 -4.85
N GLN A 194 -16.43 -15.53 -5.94
CA GLN A 194 -15.30 -16.16 -6.64
C GLN A 194 -14.18 -15.13 -6.81
N ASN A 195 -12.95 -15.52 -6.47
CA ASN A 195 -11.79 -14.65 -6.69
C ASN A 195 -11.53 -14.49 -8.19
N ILE A 196 -11.32 -13.26 -8.63
CA ILE A 196 -10.96 -12.95 -10.01
C ILE A 196 -9.50 -13.39 -10.26
N ALA A 197 -9.28 -14.10 -11.36
CA ALA A 197 -7.95 -14.47 -11.83
C ALA A 197 -7.81 -14.11 -13.30
N PHE A 198 -6.58 -13.84 -13.75
CA PHE A 198 -6.32 -13.51 -15.15
C PHE A 198 -6.09 -14.76 -16.00
N TYR A 199 -6.38 -14.66 -17.29
CA TYR A 199 -6.14 -15.74 -18.24
C TYR A 199 -4.67 -16.18 -18.22
N LYS A 200 -4.42 -17.48 -18.03
CA LYS A 200 -3.07 -18.06 -17.83
C LYS A 200 -2.28 -17.46 -16.65
N ASP A 201 -2.95 -16.84 -15.70
CA ASP A 201 -2.35 -16.06 -14.61
C ASP A 201 -1.37 -14.97 -15.13
N ASP A 202 -1.59 -14.46 -16.36
CA ASP A 202 -0.74 -13.48 -17.04
C ASP A 202 -1.60 -12.33 -17.62
N ARG A 203 -1.19 -11.09 -17.35
CA ARG A 203 -1.88 -9.87 -17.80
C ARG A 203 -1.55 -9.48 -19.24
N THR A 204 -0.56 -10.14 -19.84
CA THR A 204 -0.13 -9.92 -21.23
C THR A 204 -0.61 -11.02 -22.18
N ALA A 205 -1.17 -12.10 -21.64
CA ALA A 205 -1.72 -13.19 -22.42
C ALA A 205 -3.11 -12.84 -22.95
N PHE A 206 -3.20 -12.57 -24.25
CA PHE A 206 -4.49 -12.33 -24.90
C PHE A 206 -5.15 -13.62 -25.37
N PHE A 207 -6.48 -13.64 -25.34
CA PHE A 207 -7.29 -14.67 -25.95
C PHE A 207 -7.37 -14.42 -27.46
N GLU A 208 -7.06 -15.45 -28.24
CA GLU A 208 -7.12 -15.43 -29.71
C GLU A 208 -8.10 -16.51 -30.20
N PRO A 209 -9.34 -16.15 -30.54
CA PRO A 209 -10.32 -17.09 -31.07
C PRO A 209 -10.06 -17.40 -32.55
N SER A 210 -10.60 -18.52 -33.04
CA SER A 210 -10.50 -18.93 -34.43
C SER A 210 -11.16 -17.92 -35.39
N GLU A 211 -10.67 -17.84 -36.63
CA GLU A 211 -11.26 -16.97 -37.67
C GLU A 211 -12.75 -17.27 -37.91
N THR A 212 -13.18 -18.52 -37.67
CA THR A 212 -14.59 -18.91 -37.75
C THR A 212 -15.40 -18.31 -36.61
N ALA A 213 -14.93 -18.40 -35.37
CA ALA A 213 -15.60 -17.83 -34.21
C ALA A 213 -15.72 -16.29 -34.32
N GLN A 214 -14.66 -15.62 -34.80
CA GLN A 214 -14.67 -14.17 -35.00
C GLN A 214 -15.74 -13.71 -36.00
N LYS A 215 -16.00 -14.49 -37.06
CA LYS A 215 -17.01 -14.16 -38.08
C LYS A 215 -18.44 -14.24 -37.55
N TYR A 216 -18.73 -15.20 -36.68
CA TYR A 216 -20.07 -15.38 -36.11
C TYR A 216 -20.34 -14.46 -34.90
N GLY A 217 -19.30 -13.84 -34.34
CA GLY A 217 -19.40 -12.81 -33.31
C GLY A 217 -19.47 -13.37 -31.88
N TYR A 218 -19.40 -12.47 -30.91
CA TYR A 218 -19.22 -12.76 -29.48
C TYR A 218 -20.38 -13.53 -28.83
N SER A 219 -21.61 -13.35 -29.32
CA SER A 219 -22.80 -14.07 -28.82
C SER A 219 -23.03 -15.43 -29.51
N SER A 220 -22.13 -15.85 -30.40
CA SER A 220 -22.26 -17.12 -31.12
C SER A 220 -21.80 -18.31 -30.27
N TYR A 221 -22.41 -19.48 -30.52
CA TYR A 221 -22.06 -20.71 -29.81
C TYR A 221 -20.61 -21.15 -30.06
N ASP A 222 -20.09 -20.95 -31.27
CA ASP A 222 -18.72 -21.34 -31.61
C ASP A 222 -17.71 -20.51 -30.82
N TYR A 223 -17.97 -19.21 -30.67
CA TYR A 223 -17.16 -18.32 -29.87
C TYR A 223 -17.24 -18.64 -28.38
N GLU A 224 -18.46 -18.78 -27.84
CA GLU A 224 -18.70 -19.19 -26.46
C GLU A 224 -17.98 -20.49 -26.12
N LYS A 225 -18.00 -21.48 -27.02
CA LYS A 225 -17.31 -22.75 -26.84
C LYS A 225 -15.80 -22.60 -26.75
N GLU A 226 -15.18 -21.75 -27.55
CA GLU A 226 -13.74 -21.51 -27.49
C GLU A 226 -13.35 -20.77 -26.20
N ALA A 227 -14.13 -19.76 -25.79
CA ALA A 227 -13.90 -19.02 -24.55
C ALA A 227 -14.03 -19.94 -23.31
N VAL A 228 -15.10 -20.74 -23.24
CA VAL A 228 -15.32 -21.68 -22.12
C VAL A 228 -14.28 -22.79 -22.11
N ASN A 229 -13.84 -23.30 -23.26
CA ASN A 229 -12.74 -24.28 -23.31
C ASN A 229 -11.39 -23.70 -22.86
N ALA A 230 -11.17 -22.40 -23.08
CA ALA A 230 -10.03 -21.66 -22.56
C ALA A 230 -10.17 -21.33 -21.06
N GLY A 231 -11.33 -21.66 -20.45
CA GLY A 231 -11.63 -21.41 -19.04
C GLY A 231 -12.03 -19.97 -18.73
N ILE A 232 -12.29 -19.14 -19.74
CA ILE A 232 -12.62 -17.70 -19.59
C ILE A 232 -14.11 -17.54 -19.28
N LYS A 233 -14.41 -16.77 -18.23
CA LYS A 233 -15.79 -16.44 -17.81
C LYS A 233 -16.17 -15.00 -18.13
N SER A 234 -15.23 -14.05 -18.05
CA SER A 234 -15.42 -12.69 -18.57
C SER A 234 -14.33 -12.36 -19.57
N LEU A 235 -14.73 -11.74 -20.68
CA LEU A 235 -13.82 -11.35 -21.74
C LEU A 235 -13.91 -9.85 -22.00
N ILE A 236 -12.78 -9.16 -21.87
CA ILE A 236 -12.63 -7.76 -22.23
C ILE A 236 -12.25 -7.67 -23.71
N THR A 237 -13.11 -7.03 -24.48
CA THR A 237 -12.90 -6.76 -25.91
C THR A 237 -12.99 -5.25 -26.12
N GLY A 238 -12.64 -4.75 -27.29
CA GLY A 238 -12.70 -3.31 -27.50
C GLY A 238 -12.34 -2.87 -28.91
N SER A 239 -12.54 -1.58 -29.15
CA SER A 239 -12.16 -0.93 -30.39
C SER A 239 -11.43 0.37 -30.12
N ILE A 240 -10.46 0.69 -30.96
CA ILE A 240 -9.67 1.91 -30.88
C ILE A 240 -9.82 2.62 -32.22
N THR A 241 -10.40 3.81 -32.20
CA THR A 241 -10.57 4.65 -33.39
C THR A 241 -9.69 5.88 -33.28
N ASN A 242 -8.85 6.11 -34.29
CA ASN A 242 -7.95 7.27 -34.32
C ASN A 242 -8.63 8.46 -35.02
N TYR A 243 -8.70 9.60 -34.31
CA TYR A 243 -9.12 10.89 -34.83
C TYR A 243 -7.96 11.91 -34.75
N GLY A 244 -6.98 11.77 -35.63
CA GLY A 244 -5.83 12.68 -35.71
C GLY A 244 -4.90 12.52 -34.51
N SER A 245 -4.97 13.46 -33.55
CA SER A 245 -4.20 13.42 -32.30
C SER A 245 -4.93 12.71 -31.16
N TYR A 246 -6.23 12.45 -31.30
CA TYR A 246 -7.09 11.85 -30.28
C TYR A 246 -7.40 10.39 -30.59
N TYR A 247 -7.46 9.58 -29.55
CA TYR A 247 -7.86 8.18 -29.61
C TYR A 247 -9.18 8.03 -28.88
N PHE A 248 -10.19 7.49 -29.58
CA PHE A 248 -11.42 7.01 -28.98
C PHE A 248 -11.25 5.52 -28.69
N VAL A 249 -11.26 5.15 -27.41
CA VAL A 249 -11.10 3.77 -26.97
C VAL A 249 -12.40 3.30 -26.36
N SER A 250 -12.99 2.23 -26.89
CA SER A 250 -14.14 1.55 -26.32
C SER A 250 -13.73 0.17 -25.80
N ALA A 251 -14.25 -0.21 -24.63
CA ALA A 251 -14.05 -1.52 -24.05
C ALA A 251 -15.41 -2.14 -23.67
N ASP A 252 -15.61 -3.38 -24.09
CA ASP A 252 -16.84 -4.17 -23.93
C ASP A 252 -16.53 -5.44 -23.13
N ILE A 253 -17.34 -5.72 -22.12
CA ILE A 253 -17.21 -6.92 -21.29
C ILE A 253 -18.30 -7.92 -21.67
N TYR A 254 -17.87 -9.09 -22.14
CA TYR A 254 -18.74 -10.22 -22.43
C TYR A 254 -18.63 -11.28 -21.33
N GLU A 255 -19.77 -11.82 -20.91
CA GLU A 255 -19.85 -12.92 -19.95
C GLU A 255 -20.15 -14.24 -20.66
N PHE A 256 -19.41 -15.27 -20.25
CA PHE A 256 -19.52 -16.62 -20.72
C PHE A 256 -19.70 -17.59 -19.54
N PRO A 257 -20.57 -18.60 -19.67
CA PRO A 257 -21.44 -18.89 -20.82
C PRO A 257 -22.64 -17.92 -20.92
N GLY A 258 -23.18 -17.75 -22.13
CA GLY A 258 -24.28 -16.84 -22.44
C GLY A 258 -23.95 -15.82 -23.55
N GLY A 259 -22.68 -15.44 -23.68
CA GLY A 259 -22.23 -14.46 -24.69
C GLY A 259 -22.94 -13.11 -24.56
N LYS A 260 -23.27 -12.75 -23.32
CA LYS A 260 -24.04 -11.56 -22.97
C LYS A 260 -23.08 -10.39 -22.81
N LEU A 261 -23.40 -9.27 -23.44
CA LEU A 261 -22.72 -8.00 -23.17
C LEU A 261 -23.19 -7.51 -21.80
N ASN A 262 -22.29 -7.50 -20.80
CA ASN A 262 -22.60 -7.02 -19.46
C ASN A 262 -22.43 -5.50 -19.38
N HIS A 263 -21.29 -4.99 -19.86
CA HIS A 263 -20.96 -3.58 -19.77
C HIS A 263 -20.16 -3.08 -20.98
N SER A 264 -20.28 -1.79 -21.28
CA SER A 264 -19.57 -1.11 -22.36
C SER A 264 -19.18 0.29 -21.89
N VAL A 265 -17.91 0.63 -22.04
CA VAL A 265 -17.34 1.91 -21.62
C VAL A 265 -16.53 2.50 -22.76
N SER A 266 -16.44 3.83 -22.81
CA SER A 266 -15.67 4.53 -23.83
C SER A 266 -15.02 5.78 -23.27
N GLU A 267 -13.78 6.03 -23.66
CA GLU A 267 -12.99 7.17 -23.22
C GLU A 267 -12.26 7.81 -24.41
N VAL A 268 -11.99 9.11 -24.32
CA VAL A 268 -11.30 9.86 -25.37
C VAL A 268 -10.14 10.64 -24.77
N GLY A 269 -8.97 10.54 -25.39
CA GLY A 269 -7.83 11.33 -24.97
C GLY A 269 -6.68 11.32 -25.98
N LEU A 270 -5.60 12.02 -25.62
CA LEU A 270 -4.36 12.00 -26.39
C LEU A 270 -3.62 10.69 -26.14
N ILE A 271 -2.80 10.24 -27.11
CA ILE A 271 -2.01 9.01 -26.93
C ILE A 271 -0.97 9.11 -25.81
N GLU A 272 -0.47 10.32 -25.55
CA GLU A 272 0.43 10.63 -24.44
C GLU A 272 -0.25 10.38 -23.08
N GLU A 273 -1.58 10.48 -23.05
CA GLU A 273 -2.43 10.26 -21.88
C GLU A 273 -3.00 8.82 -21.83
N ALA A 274 -2.43 7.88 -22.60
CA ALA A 274 -2.91 6.51 -22.66
C ALA A 274 -3.00 5.81 -21.28
N ASP A 275 -2.15 6.20 -20.32
CA ASP A 275 -2.25 5.71 -18.95
C ASP A 275 -3.49 6.24 -18.23
N MET A 276 -3.84 7.51 -18.41
CA MET A 276 -5.06 8.09 -17.84
C MET A 276 -6.32 7.45 -18.45
N ILE A 277 -6.32 7.29 -19.78
CA ILE A 277 -7.41 6.60 -20.51
C ILE A 277 -7.58 5.17 -19.97
N SER A 278 -6.48 4.41 -19.86
CA SER A 278 -6.52 3.02 -19.39
C SER A 278 -6.96 2.92 -17.93
N THR A 279 -6.56 3.88 -17.09
CA THR A 279 -6.96 3.92 -15.67
C THR A 279 -8.45 4.25 -15.52
N SER A 280 -8.96 5.24 -16.26
CA SER A 280 -10.41 5.56 -16.30
C SER A 280 -11.23 4.34 -16.71
N ILE A 281 -10.85 3.69 -17.81
CA ILE A 281 -11.53 2.49 -18.31
C ILE A 281 -11.46 1.36 -17.27
N ALA A 282 -10.29 1.11 -16.66
CA ALA A 282 -10.14 0.07 -15.65
C ALA A 282 -11.06 0.30 -14.45
N HIS A 283 -11.13 1.52 -13.92
CA HIS A 283 -12.03 1.86 -12.80
C HIS A 283 -13.50 1.59 -13.13
N GLN A 284 -13.95 2.00 -14.32
CA GLN A 284 -15.33 1.78 -14.77
C GLN A 284 -15.62 0.28 -14.98
N ILE A 285 -14.64 -0.48 -15.48
CA ILE A 285 -14.73 -1.92 -15.71
C ILE A 285 -14.75 -2.71 -14.40
N VAL A 286 -14.03 -2.29 -13.35
CA VAL A 286 -14.00 -2.99 -12.05
C VAL A 286 -15.40 -3.17 -11.49
N ILE A 287 -16.25 -2.15 -11.58
CA ILE A 287 -17.65 -2.20 -11.13
C ILE A 287 -18.43 -3.34 -11.81
N ALA A 288 -18.24 -3.50 -13.11
CA ALA A 288 -18.89 -4.56 -13.87
C ALA A 288 -18.26 -5.93 -13.62
N LEU A 289 -16.93 -6.00 -13.49
CA LEU A 289 -16.20 -7.25 -13.25
C LEU A 289 -16.42 -7.82 -11.85
N THR A 290 -16.62 -7.00 -10.82
CA THR A 290 -16.94 -7.52 -9.48
C THR A 290 -18.39 -7.97 -9.37
N ASN A 291 -19.26 -7.51 -10.28
CA ASN A 291 -20.70 -7.73 -10.25
C ASN A 291 -21.26 -7.47 -8.83
N GLY A 292 -20.75 -6.40 -8.19
CA GLY A 292 -21.13 -6.06 -6.83
C GLY A 292 -22.64 -5.83 -6.72
N MET A 293 -23.21 -6.04 -5.53
CA MET A 293 -24.60 -5.65 -5.29
C MET A 293 -24.74 -4.13 -5.33
N PRO A 294 -25.75 -3.55 -5.98
CA PRO A 294 -25.97 -2.11 -5.87
C PRO A 294 -26.36 -1.76 -4.43
N VAL A 295 -25.54 -0.92 -3.81
CA VAL A 295 -25.67 -0.41 -2.47
C VAL A 295 -26.15 1.04 -2.51
N ASP A 296 -27.19 1.33 -1.74
CA ASP A 296 -27.69 2.69 -1.50
C ASP A 296 -27.02 3.26 -0.23
N ILE A 297 -26.18 4.28 -0.39
CA ILE A 297 -25.44 4.98 0.68
C ILE A 297 -26.15 6.29 1.01
N GLU A 298 -26.76 6.38 2.19
CA GLU A 298 -27.36 7.61 2.70
C GLU A 298 -26.35 8.42 3.50
N ILE A 299 -26.13 9.69 3.15
CA ILE A 299 -25.15 10.56 3.83
C ILE A 299 -25.88 11.65 4.61
N SER A 300 -25.59 11.73 5.91
CA SER A 300 -26.07 12.79 6.81
C SER A 300 -24.90 13.61 7.36
N PHE A 301 -25.01 14.94 7.31
CA PHE A 301 -24.01 15.88 7.80
C PHE A 301 -24.46 16.56 9.09
N ASN A 302 -23.51 16.76 9.99
CA ASN A 302 -23.65 17.58 11.19
C ASN A 302 -22.46 18.57 11.23
N PRO A 303 -22.65 19.90 11.27
CA PRO A 303 -23.90 20.67 11.17
C PRO A 303 -24.67 20.51 9.84
N ALA A 304 -26.00 20.70 9.87
CA ALA A 304 -26.87 20.55 8.69
C ALA A 304 -26.67 21.62 7.60
N GLU A 305 -26.13 22.79 7.96
CA GLU A 305 -25.93 23.95 7.08
C GLU A 305 -24.88 23.71 5.98
N ILE A 306 -24.00 22.72 6.19
CA ILE A 306 -22.89 22.41 5.27
C ILE A 306 -23.37 21.57 4.09
N ARG A 307 -24.55 20.92 4.20
CA ARG A 307 -25.06 19.99 3.19
C ARG A 307 -25.07 20.56 1.76
N ASP A 308 -25.29 21.88 1.62
CA ASP A 308 -25.32 22.55 0.31
C ASP A 308 -23.93 22.99 -0.21
N LYS A 309 -22.91 22.98 0.66
CA LYS A 309 -21.54 23.44 0.37
C LYS A 309 -20.50 22.30 0.33
N VAL A 310 -20.84 21.08 0.78
CA VAL A 310 -19.92 19.94 0.72
C VAL A 310 -19.82 19.39 -0.70
N ARG A 311 -18.60 19.22 -1.18
CA ARG A 311 -18.26 18.38 -2.34
C ARG A 311 -17.95 16.97 -1.83
N ILE A 312 -18.69 16.00 -2.34
CA ILE A 312 -18.55 14.58 -1.96
C ILE A 312 -17.83 13.89 -3.11
N TYR A 313 -16.73 13.21 -2.79
CA TYR A 313 -16.03 12.32 -3.70
C TYR A 313 -16.21 10.88 -3.25
N LEU A 314 -16.60 10.00 -4.16
CA LEU A 314 -16.66 8.57 -3.95
C LEU A 314 -15.72 7.93 -4.99
N ASP A 315 -14.69 7.23 -4.54
CA ASP A 315 -13.64 6.66 -5.41
C ASP A 315 -13.02 7.69 -6.37
N ASP A 316 -12.76 8.87 -5.82
CA ASP A 316 -12.26 10.07 -6.52
C ASP A 316 -13.24 10.69 -7.54
N ASP A 317 -14.43 10.13 -7.74
CA ASP A 317 -15.49 10.72 -8.57
C ASP A 317 -16.33 11.75 -7.81
N LEU A 318 -16.41 12.96 -8.35
CA LEU A 318 -17.24 14.03 -7.82
C LEU A 318 -18.73 13.70 -8.00
N GLN A 319 -19.42 13.55 -6.88
CA GLN A 319 -20.85 13.27 -6.88
C GLN A 319 -21.66 14.55 -7.13
N PRO A 320 -22.84 14.45 -7.78
CA PRO A 320 -23.63 15.62 -8.07
C PRO A 320 -24.05 16.33 -6.78
N PRO A 321 -23.98 17.67 -6.75
CA PRO A 321 -24.35 18.42 -5.55
C PRO A 321 -25.80 18.12 -5.16
N LYS A 322 -26.03 17.85 -3.87
CA LYS A 322 -27.34 17.56 -3.22
C LYS A 322 -27.88 16.13 -3.26
N LEU A 323 -27.12 15.12 -3.73
CA LEU A 323 -27.53 13.73 -3.47
C LEU A 323 -27.32 13.39 -1.99
N SER A 324 -28.40 13.06 -1.28
CA SER A 324 -28.33 12.38 0.03
C SER A 324 -28.22 10.88 -0.09
N LEU A 325 -28.47 10.32 -1.27
CA LEU A 325 -28.46 8.89 -1.55
C LEU A 325 -27.55 8.63 -2.73
N ILE A 326 -26.38 8.04 -2.51
CA ILE A 326 -25.47 7.63 -3.58
C ILE A 326 -25.67 6.14 -3.82
N ARG A 327 -25.88 5.75 -5.08
CA ARG A 327 -25.93 4.34 -5.44
C ARG A 327 -24.55 3.92 -5.95
N SER A 328 -23.87 3.07 -5.18
CA SER A 328 -22.61 2.44 -5.54
C SER A 328 -22.78 0.93 -5.69
N GLN A 329 -21.72 0.21 -5.98
CA GLN A 329 -21.71 -1.25 -5.83
C GLN A 329 -21.30 -1.65 -4.41
N SER A 330 -21.32 -2.95 -4.14
CA SER A 330 -20.78 -3.56 -2.94
C SER A 330 -19.29 -3.76 -3.14
N GLY A 331 -18.49 -3.35 -2.16
CA GLY A 331 -17.04 -3.32 -2.30
C GLY A 331 -16.39 -2.35 -1.32
N VAL A 332 -15.06 -2.24 -1.42
CA VAL A 332 -14.30 -1.23 -0.68
C VAL A 332 -14.42 0.08 -1.44
N HIS A 333 -15.01 1.08 -0.80
CA HIS A 333 -15.14 2.42 -1.39
C HIS A 333 -14.46 3.45 -0.50
N SER A 334 -13.77 4.39 -1.15
CA SER A 334 -13.16 5.55 -0.51
C SER A 334 -14.09 6.74 -0.63
N VAL A 335 -14.40 7.38 0.50
CA VAL A 335 -15.31 8.53 0.56
C VAL A 335 -14.55 9.72 1.11
N ARG A 336 -14.59 10.86 0.40
CA ARG A 336 -13.95 12.12 0.80
C ARG A 336 -14.96 13.27 0.78
N PHE A 337 -14.90 14.11 1.80
CA PHE A 337 -15.78 15.25 2.01
C PHE A 337 -14.93 16.51 2.10
N VAL A 338 -15.20 17.47 1.21
CA VAL A 338 -14.47 18.74 1.13
C VAL A 338 -15.48 19.88 1.21
N SER A 339 -15.25 20.87 2.08
CA SER A 339 -16.10 22.05 2.17
C SER A 339 -15.31 23.28 2.59
N ASP A 340 -15.65 24.44 2.03
CA ASP A 340 -14.97 25.70 2.31
C ASP A 340 -15.16 26.11 3.79
N GLY A 341 -14.07 26.33 4.52
CA GLY A 341 -14.07 26.71 5.93
C GLY A 341 -14.20 25.55 6.92
N TYR A 342 -14.15 24.30 6.45
CA TYR A 342 -14.17 23.10 7.26
C TYR A 342 -12.98 22.19 6.90
N ARG A 343 -12.51 21.41 7.88
CA ARG A 343 -11.46 20.41 7.63
C ARG A 343 -11.94 19.32 6.67
N GLU A 344 -11.08 18.96 5.72
CA GLU A 344 -11.31 17.82 4.84
C GLU A 344 -11.35 16.51 5.64
N MET A 345 -12.31 15.64 5.32
CA MET A 345 -12.47 14.34 5.97
C MET A 345 -12.60 13.25 4.92
N GLY A 346 -11.98 12.09 5.15
CA GLY A 346 -12.16 10.94 4.28
C GLY A 346 -11.91 9.62 4.98
N THR A 347 -12.54 8.56 4.51
CA THR A 347 -12.38 7.19 5.02
C THR A 347 -12.60 6.17 3.91
N SER A 348 -12.08 4.96 4.08
CA SER A 348 -12.37 3.82 3.21
C SER A 348 -13.17 2.78 4.00
N TYR A 349 -14.28 2.30 3.43
CA TYR A 349 -15.16 1.33 4.10
C TYR A 349 -15.55 0.20 3.15
N PHE A 350 -15.72 -1.01 3.70
CA PHE A 350 -16.14 -2.19 2.96
C PHE A 350 -17.66 -2.40 3.07
N PHE A 351 -18.37 -2.09 2.00
CA PHE A 351 -19.83 -2.16 1.93
C PHE A 351 -20.27 -3.57 1.51
N GLU A 352 -20.31 -4.53 2.45
CA GLU A 352 -20.74 -5.93 2.21
C GLU A 352 -21.99 -6.33 3.00
N GLY A 353 -22.86 -7.15 2.39
CA GLY A 353 -23.93 -7.88 3.06
C GLY A 353 -25.26 -7.14 3.24
N ASN A 354 -25.33 -5.82 3.00
CA ASN A 354 -26.57 -5.06 3.08
C ASN A 354 -26.76 -4.14 1.86
N LYS A 355 -28.01 -3.83 1.51
CA LYS A 355 -28.34 -2.92 0.41
C LYS A 355 -28.32 -1.45 0.81
N LYS A 356 -28.46 -1.14 2.11
CA LYS A 356 -28.61 0.24 2.60
C LYS A 356 -27.61 0.53 3.72
N TYR A 357 -26.82 1.59 3.55
CA TYR A 357 -25.90 2.09 4.57
C TYR A 357 -26.17 3.54 4.86
N LYS A 358 -25.82 3.97 6.07
CA LYS A 358 -25.91 5.36 6.49
C LYS A 358 -24.54 5.83 6.98
N ILE A 359 -24.02 6.91 6.39
CA ILE A 359 -22.79 7.57 6.80
C ILE A 359 -23.15 8.86 7.52
N GLU A 360 -22.70 9.00 8.76
CA GLU A 360 -22.88 10.21 9.56
C GLU A 360 -21.54 10.96 9.66
N VAL A 361 -21.48 12.14 9.07
CA VAL A 361 -20.28 12.96 8.97
C VAL A 361 -20.40 14.16 9.91
N THR A 362 -19.45 14.29 10.84
CA THR A 362 -19.36 15.45 11.74
C THR A 362 -18.18 16.33 11.33
N MET A 363 -18.45 17.44 10.66
CA MET A 363 -17.42 18.35 10.15
C MET A 363 -16.97 19.33 11.26
N GLN A 364 -15.67 19.63 11.30
CA GLN A 364 -15.08 20.61 12.23
C GLN A 364 -14.69 21.89 11.48
N GLU A 365 -15.03 23.06 12.03
CA GLU A 365 -14.65 24.36 11.47
C GLU A 365 -13.13 24.51 11.44
N GLU A 366 -12.63 25.10 10.36
CA GLU A 366 -11.22 25.45 10.23
C GLU A 366 -10.98 26.82 10.91
N HIS A 367 -10.24 26.82 12.02
CA HIS A 367 -9.84 28.06 12.70
C HIS A 367 -8.38 28.40 12.36
N GLU A 368 -8.16 29.60 11.85
CA GLU A 368 -6.81 30.15 11.66
C GLU A 368 -6.31 30.72 12.99
N VAL A 369 -5.31 30.06 13.60
CA VAL A 369 -4.65 30.51 14.82
C VAL A 369 -3.27 31.08 14.48
N PHE A 370 -2.83 32.14 15.16
CA PHE A 370 -1.49 32.71 14.99
C PHE A 370 -0.67 32.59 16.27
N ILE A 371 0.60 32.19 16.16
CA ILE A 371 1.59 32.18 17.24
C ILE A 371 2.73 33.14 16.94
N ASP A 372 3.15 33.91 17.94
CA ASP A 372 4.37 34.70 17.89
C ASP A 372 5.57 33.85 18.32
N ALA A 373 6.47 33.57 17.39
CA ALA A 373 7.72 32.85 17.62
C ALA A 373 8.92 33.81 17.66
N VAL A 374 9.83 33.59 18.61
CA VAL A 374 11.04 34.41 18.80
C VAL A 374 12.27 33.52 18.87
N ASN A 375 13.31 33.89 18.10
CA ASN A 375 14.63 33.31 18.25
C ASN A 375 15.31 33.91 19.50
N LEU A 376 15.69 33.06 20.46
CA LEU A 376 16.41 33.47 21.68
C LEU A 376 17.90 33.67 21.45
N CYS A 377 18.44 33.24 20.31
CA CYS A 377 19.85 33.41 20.02
C CYS A 377 20.11 34.72 19.25
N PRO A 378 21.20 35.44 19.59
CA PRO A 378 21.50 36.78 19.10
C PRO A 378 22.08 36.78 17.67
N PHE A 379 21.34 36.25 16.70
CA PHE A 379 21.70 36.33 15.29
C PHE A 379 20.45 36.36 14.37
N PRO A 380 20.52 37.13 13.26
CA PRO A 380 19.39 37.32 12.36
C PRO A 380 19.09 36.08 11.52
N GLY A 381 17.81 35.90 11.16
CA GLY A 381 17.38 34.85 10.25
C GLY A 381 15.90 34.93 9.90
N ARG A 382 15.35 33.85 9.34
CA ARG A 382 13.95 33.75 8.90
C ARG A 382 13.32 32.46 9.41
N PHE A 383 12.05 32.54 9.78
CA PHE A 383 11.24 31.39 10.20
C PHE A 383 10.46 30.83 9.01
N TYR A 384 10.46 29.50 8.91
CA TYR A 384 9.63 28.74 7.98
C TYR A 384 8.78 27.75 8.79
N ALA A 385 7.48 27.68 8.49
CA ALA A 385 6.55 26.75 9.11
C ALA A 385 5.82 25.98 8.01
N ALA A 386 5.80 24.65 8.09
CA ALA A 386 5.19 23.78 7.08
C ALA A 386 5.62 24.10 5.63
N GLY A 387 6.87 24.56 5.45
CA GLY A 387 7.44 24.92 4.14
C GLY A 387 7.14 26.35 3.67
N ALA A 388 6.28 27.10 4.35
CA ALA A 388 5.97 28.50 4.04
C ALA A 388 6.79 29.47 4.90
N LEU A 389 7.17 30.63 4.33
CA LEU A 389 7.83 31.71 5.08
C LEU A 389 6.85 32.34 6.08
N ALA A 390 7.23 32.39 7.35
CA ALA A 390 6.42 33.02 8.39
C ALA A 390 6.44 34.55 8.27
N GLU A 391 5.34 35.21 8.63
CA GLU A 391 5.24 36.67 8.54
C GLU A 391 6.13 37.34 9.59
N ALA A 392 6.85 38.40 9.22
CA ALA A 392 7.61 39.17 10.19
C ALA A 392 6.66 39.84 11.19
N ALA A 393 6.86 39.59 12.48
CA ALA A 393 6.05 40.24 13.52
C ALA A 393 6.54 41.70 13.65
N LYS A 394 5.75 42.66 13.16
CA LYS A 394 5.99 44.09 13.44
C LYS A 394 5.54 44.37 14.87
N ASP A 395 6.45 44.77 15.75
CA ASP A 395 6.12 45.18 17.12
C ASP A 395 5.22 46.43 17.06
N GLN A 396 3.94 46.27 17.42
CA GLN A 396 2.96 47.36 17.51
C GLN A 396 3.09 48.19 18.80
N SER A 397 4.15 48.00 19.59
CA SER A 397 4.34 48.65 20.89
C SER A 397 5.14 49.96 20.86
N LEU A 398 5.51 50.48 19.69
CA LEU A 398 6.16 51.78 19.55
C LEU A 398 5.29 52.74 18.72
N PRO A 399 4.97 53.95 19.24
CA PRO A 399 4.18 54.93 18.49
C PRO A 399 4.89 55.36 17.19
N PRO A 400 4.13 55.71 16.14
CA PRO A 400 4.61 55.86 14.76
C PRO A 400 5.57 57.05 14.52
N GLU A 401 5.98 57.78 15.56
CA GLU A 401 6.77 59.00 15.46
C GLU A 401 8.28 58.82 15.71
N SER A 402 8.77 57.58 15.85
CA SER A 402 10.20 57.29 16.07
C SER A 402 10.86 56.51 14.93
N GLN A 403 10.40 56.74 13.69
CA GLN A 403 11.17 56.37 12.49
C GLN A 403 12.19 57.48 12.21
N LEU A 404 13.32 57.45 12.94
CA LEU A 404 14.54 58.15 12.55
C LEU A 404 15.52 57.15 11.88
N PRO A 405 16.43 57.62 11.00
CA PRO A 405 17.34 56.79 10.21
C PRO A 405 18.24 55.87 11.07
N PRO A 406 18.86 54.84 10.46
CA PRO A 406 19.54 53.75 11.15
C PRO A 406 20.90 54.19 11.69
N GLU A 407 20.93 54.99 12.76
CA GLU A 407 22.17 55.39 13.44
C GLU A 407 22.05 55.35 14.97
N SER A 408 21.17 54.49 15.51
CA SER A 408 21.12 54.23 16.96
C SER A 408 21.35 52.76 17.27
N GLU A 409 22.24 52.49 18.23
CA GLU A 409 22.64 51.17 18.74
C GLU A 409 21.45 50.28 19.15
N THR A 410 20.28 50.88 19.37
CA THR A 410 19.00 50.21 19.70
C THR A 410 18.42 49.41 18.53
N SER A 411 18.58 49.88 17.29
CA SER A 411 18.06 49.21 16.08
C SER A 411 18.85 47.96 15.68
N ALA A 412 20.16 47.96 15.93
CA ALA A 412 21.01 46.79 15.72
C ALA A 412 20.70 45.64 16.70
N GLN A 413 20.15 45.94 17.87
CA GLN A 413 19.75 44.93 18.86
C GLN A 413 18.43 44.23 18.51
N GLU A 414 17.56 44.87 17.72
CA GLU A 414 16.28 44.29 17.27
C GLU A 414 16.47 43.31 16.10
N GLU A 415 17.41 43.56 15.19
CA GLU A 415 17.74 42.61 14.11
C GLU A 415 18.35 41.30 14.64
N LEU A 416 19.01 41.34 15.80
CA LEU A 416 19.63 40.16 16.42
C LEU A 416 18.62 39.13 16.94
N PHE A 417 17.39 39.52 17.27
CA PHE A 417 16.37 38.62 17.84
C PHE A 417 15.10 38.61 16.99
N THR A 418 15.13 37.86 15.88
CA THR A 418 14.02 37.77 14.93
C THR A 418 12.73 37.27 15.60
N ARG A 419 11.62 38.00 15.35
CA ARG A 419 10.25 37.61 15.70
C ARG A 419 9.41 37.33 14.45
N ALA A 420 8.61 36.27 14.47
CA ALA A 420 7.72 35.92 13.36
C ALA A 420 6.35 35.43 13.85
N LYS A 421 5.31 35.77 13.08
CA LYS A 421 3.95 35.24 13.21
C LYS A 421 3.80 33.99 12.35
N ILE A 422 3.54 32.88 13.01
CA ILE A 422 3.31 31.58 12.38
C ILE A 422 1.81 31.33 12.34
N ARG A 423 1.28 31.11 11.13
CA ARG A 423 -0.11 30.65 10.92
C ARG A 423 -0.23 29.17 11.23
N ILE A 424 -1.31 28.80 11.93
CA ILE A 424 -1.54 27.48 12.51
C ILE A 424 -2.92 26.97 12.12
N ASN A 425 -2.98 25.71 11.69
CA ASN A 425 -4.21 25.01 11.32
C ASN A 425 -4.58 23.95 12.38
N ASP A 426 -4.48 24.29 13.66
CA ASP A 426 -4.77 23.43 14.83
C ASP A 426 -4.12 22.02 14.77
N THR A 427 -2.89 21.95 14.25
CA THR A 427 -2.08 20.73 14.15
C THR A 427 -0.66 21.02 14.62
N GLN A 428 0.07 19.98 15.03
CA GLN A 428 1.48 20.10 15.39
C GLN A 428 2.30 20.70 14.25
N ILE A 429 3.10 21.73 14.54
CA ILE A 429 3.88 22.43 13.51
C ILE A 429 5.34 22.03 13.62
N LEU A 430 5.86 21.49 12.52
CA LEU A 430 7.29 21.40 12.25
C LEU A 430 7.71 22.61 11.42
N GLY A 431 8.77 23.28 11.85
CA GLY A 431 9.33 24.42 11.14
C GLY A 431 10.85 24.43 11.15
N GLN A 432 11.42 25.34 10.39
CA GLN A 432 12.85 25.54 10.26
C GLN A 432 13.18 27.02 10.42
N PHE A 433 14.17 27.33 11.23
CA PHE A 433 14.80 28.64 11.29
C PHE A 433 16.06 28.61 10.43
N ILE A 434 16.19 29.55 9.49
CA ILE A 434 17.36 29.67 8.63
C ILE A 434 18.06 30.99 8.96
N SER A 435 19.30 30.94 9.43
CA SER A 435 20.10 32.15 9.66
C SER A 435 20.52 32.80 8.35
N ASN A 436 20.87 34.08 8.39
CA ASN A 436 21.40 34.78 7.20
C ASN A 436 22.70 34.13 6.66
N ASP A 437 23.45 33.46 7.53
CA ASP A 437 24.66 32.71 7.19
C ASP A 437 24.35 31.33 6.55
N GLY A 438 23.07 30.96 6.41
CA GLY A 438 22.61 29.73 5.78
C GLY A 438 22.47 28.52 6.71
N PHE A 439 22.72 28.68 8.02
CA PHE A 439 22.58 27.58 8.98
C PHE A 439 21.13 27.36 9.36
N THR A 440 20.76 26.08 9.49
CA THR A 440 19.37 25.70 9.72
C THR A 440 19.17 25.06 11.08
N THR A 441 18.06 25.40 11.75
CA THR A 441 17.63 24.72 12.98
C THR A 441 16.17 24.34 12.86
N ASN A 442 15.87 23.05 12.98
CA ASN A 442 14.50 22.55 12.99
C ASN A 442 13.86 22.77 14.37
N TYR A 443 12.58 23.14 14.40
CA TYR A 443 11.82 23.33 15.63
C TYR A 443 10.45 22.67 15.53
N TYR A 444 9.91 22.33 16.70
CA TYR A 444 8.63 21.65 16.86
C TYR A 444 7.75 22.38 17.87
N ILE A 445 6.54 22.76 17.47
CA ILE A 445 5.52 23.39 18.33
C ILE A 445 4.46 22.34 18.69
N PRO A 446 4.36 21.92 19.96
CA PRO A 446 3.36 20.94 20.39
C PRO A 446 1.95 21.54 20.47
N GLU A 447 0.93 20.68 20.30
CA GLU A 447 -0.49 21.02 20.35
C GLU A 447 -0.90 21.78 21.63
N THR A 448 -0.27 21.45 22.76
CA THR A 448 -0.50 22.10 24.06
C THR A 448 -0.19 23.61 24.07
N LEU A 449 0.60 24.09 23.11
CA LEU A 449 1.00 25.49 23.00
C LEU A 449 0.21 26.26 21.94
N LEU A 450 -0.76 25.64 21.27
CA LEU A 450 -1.52 26.20 20.14
C LEU A 450 -2.64 27.17 20.53
N ASN A 451 -2.62 27.75 21.74
CA ASN A 451 -3.62 28.74 22.13
C ASN A 451 -3.26 30.14 21.59
N ASN A 452 -4.28 30.86 21.10
CA ASN A 452 -4.19 32.25 20.67
C ASN A 452 -3.47 33.12 21.74
N LYS A 453 -2.42 33.86 21.32
CA LYS A 453 -1.56 34.76 22.12
C LYS A 453 -0.38 34.14 22.86
N ASN A 454 -0.01 32.89 22.57
CA ASN A 454 1.21 32.32 23.16
C ASN A 454 2.46 32.81 22.44
N LEU A 455 3.33 33.50 23.18
CA LEU A 455 4.69 33.81 22.76
C LEU A 455 5.58 32.58 22.99
N VAL A 456 6.17 32.08 21.91
CA VAL A 456 6.96 30.86 21.90
C VAL A 456 8.43 31.18 21.59
N SER A 457 9.32 30.55 22.34
CA SER A 457 10.75 30.72 22.20
C SER A 457 11.42 29.49 21.59
N ILE A 458 12.33 29.74 20.64
CA ILE A 458 13.15 28.74 19.95
C ILE A 458 14.61 29.13 20.12
N LYS A 459 15.49 28.17 20.35
CA LYS A 459 16.92 28.42 20.60
C LYS A 459 17.77 27.90 19.43
N SER A 460 17.86 28.68 18.35
CA SER A 460 18.62 28.23 17.18
C SER A 460 20.13 28.15 17.44
N LYS A 461 20.84 27.40 16.61
CA LYS A 461 22.30 27.26 16.66
C LYS A 461 22.90 27.85 15.39
N ASN A 462 23.93 28.68 15.53
CA ASN A 462 24.68 29.24 14.39
C ASN A 462 25.88 28.35 14.05
N MET A 463 25.63 27.09 13.74
CA MET A 463 26.67 26.14 13.32
C MET A 463 26.08 25.16 12.31
N ASP A 464 26.90 24.67 11.38
CA ASP A 464 26.51 23.56 10.54
C ASP A 464 26.47 22.28 11.39
N ILE A 465 25.25 21.80 11.63
CA ILE A 465 25.00 20.59 12.42
C ILE A 465 25.63 19.37 11.73
N ASN A 466 25.61 19.31 10.39
CA ASN A 466 26.14 18.18 9.64
C ASN A 466 27.67 18.12 9.74
N ASP A 467 28.36 19.24 9.49
CA ASP A 467 29.82 19.30 9.62
C ASP A 467 30.27 19.03 11.06
N TYR A 468 29.53 19.55 12.04
CA TYR A 468 29.80 19.27 13.46
C TYR A 468 29.65 17.77 13.79
N ILE A 469 28.59 17.12 13.30
CA ILE A 469 28.38 15.68 13.49
C ILE A 469 29.48 14.87 12.79
N ASP A 470 29.87 15.24 11.58
CA ASP A 470 30.92 14.55 10.82
C ASP A 470 32.29 14.67 11.47
N LYS A 471 32.62 15.85 12.00
CA LYS A 471 33.84 16.05 12.79
C LYS A 471 33.84 15.15 14.03
N ARG A 472 32.72 15.06 14.76
CA ARG A 472 32.59 14.18 15.95
C ARG A 472 32.63 12.71 15.57
N ARG A 473 31.99 12.33 14.47
CA ARG A 473 31.99 10.97 13.92
C ARG A 473 33.41 10.51 13.60
N ARG A 474 34.21 11.36 12.95
CA ARG A 474 35.61 11.07 12.62
C ARG A 474 36.46 10.85 13.87
N ILE A 475 36.27 11.67 14.91
CA ILE A 475 36.99 11.53 16.19
C ILE A 475 36.58 10.24 16.90
N MET A 476 35.29 9.92 16.94
CA MET A 476 34.77 8.67 17.52
C MET A 476 35.30 7.43 16.80
N TYR A 477 35.36 7.43 15.46
CA TYR A 477 35.97 6.33 14.72
C TYR A 477 37.47 6.24 14.92
N GLY A 478 38.16 7.37 15.08
CA GLY A 478 39.57 7.41 15.44
C GLY A 478 39.83 6.75 16.79
N SER A 479 39.04 7.08 17.82
CA SER A 479 39.17 6.48 19.15
C SER A 479 38.77 5.00 19.17
N TYR A 480 37.76 4.61 18.40
CA TYR A 480 37.40 3.21 18.21
C TYR A 480 38.53 2.41 17.53
N THR A 481 39.15 2.97 16.49
CA THR A 481 40.27 2.33 15.79
C THR A 481 41.46 2.17 16.74
N LEU A 482 41.76 3.19 17.56
CA LEU A 482 42.79 3.12 18.59
C LEU A 482 42.50 2.01 19.62
N LEU A 483 41.25 1.87 20.04
CA LEU A 483 40.82 0.77 20.91
C LEU A 483 41.04 -0.60 20.26
N MET A 484 40.64 -0.78 19.00
CA MET A 484 40.82 -2.06 18.28
C MET A 484 42.32 -2.39 18.10
N LEU A 485 43.14 -1.39 17.78
CA LEU A 485 44.60 -1.56 17.70
C LEU A 485 45.23 -1.90 19.06
N SER A 486 44.72 -1.33 20.15
CA SER A 486 45.21 -1.62 21.51
C SER A 486 44.87 -3.03 22.00
N MET A 487 43.78 -3.63 21.49
CA MET A 487 43.33 -4.96 21.87
C MET A 487 44.22 -6.08 21.31
N VAL A 488 44.81 -5.90 20.13
CA VAL A 488 45.69 -6.89 19.49
C VAL A 488 46.90 -7.25 20.38
N PRO A 489 47.72 -6.30 20.86
CA PRO A 489 48.83 -6.62 21.76
C PRO A 489 48.33 -7.13 23.11
N TYR A 490 47.19 -6.63 23.62
CA TYR A 490 46.61 -7.12 24.88
C TYR A 490 46.24 -8.61 24.80
N PHE A 491 45.52 -9.05 23.77
CA PHE A 491 45.17 -10.47 23.60
C PHE A 491 46.42 -11.34 23.39
N TYR A 492 47.41 -10.84 22.66
CA TYR A 492 48.69 -11.54 22.50
C TYR A 492 49.42 -11.72 23.84
N THR A 493 49.54 -10.67 24.65
CA THR A 493 50.16 -10.75 25.98
C THR A 493 49.36 -11.58 26.96
N TYR A 494 48.03 -11.52 26.90
CA TYR A 494 47.13 -12.30 27.75
C TYR A 494 47.25 -13.81 27.48
N GLY A 495 47.26 -14.21 26.21
CA GLY A 495 47.42 -15.61 25.83
C GLY A 495 48.77 -16.19 26.27
N ASN A 496 49.84 -15.43 26.09
CA ASN A 496 51.18 -15.84 26.53
C ASN A 496 51.29 -15.89 28.06
N TYR A 497 50.71 -14.92 28.77
CA TYR A 497 50.62 -14.94 30.22
C TYR A 497 49.83 -16.15 30.73
N ALA A 498 48.65 -16.43 30.17
CA ALA A 498 47.83 -17.57 30.57
C ALA A 498 48.56 -18.90 30.36
N ASN A 499 49.30 -19.04 29.26
CA ASN A 499 50.12 -20.23 28.98
C ASN A 499 51.31 -20.34 29.96
N ALA A 500 52.06 -19.26 30.17
CA ALA A 500 53.20 -19.23 31.09
C ALA A 500 52.77 -19.53 32.54
N ALA A 501 51.65 -18.94 32.99
CA ALA A 501 51.07 -19.21 34.30
C ALA A 501 50.60 -20.67 34.44
N ALA A 502 50.00 -21.25 33.40
CA ALA A 502 49.60 -22.65 33.40
C ALA A 502 50.80 -23.62 33.42
N GLN A 503 51.90 -23.28 32.74
CA GLN A 503 53.13 -24.08 32.77
C GLN A 503 53.83 -24.02 34.13
N TYR A 504 53.86 -22.83 34.75
CA TYR A 504 54.35 -22.65 36.11
C TYR A 504 53.53 -23.47 37.13
N ASN A 505 52.19 -23.39 37.07
CA ASN A 505 51.30 -24.14 37.97
C ASN A 505 51.42 -25.67 37.81
N LYS A 506 51.88 -26.15 36.65
CA LYS A 506 52.16 -27.57 36.39
C LYS A 506 53.59 -28.01 36.79
N GLY A 507 54.42 -27.09 37.30
CA GLY A 507 55.81 -27.36 37.69
C GLY A 507 56.79 -27.52 36.52
N ILE A 508 56.39 -27.12 35.31
CA ILE A 508 57.19 -27.26 34.08
C ILE A 508 57.86 -25.93 33.69
N GLY A 509 57.22 -24.79 33.98
CA GLY A 509 57.68 -23.45 33.59
C GLY A 509 58.42 -22.67 34.69
N SER A 510 59.16 -21.63 34.29
CA SER A 510 59.88 -20.71 35.20
C SER A 510 58.96 -19.64 35.79
N TYR A 511 59.19 -19.27 37.05
CA TYR A 511 58.48 -18.17 37.72
C TYR A 511 58.76 -16.81 37.07
N GLU A 512 60.02 -16.56 36.68
CA GLU A 512 60.43 -15.30 36.05
C GLU A 512 59.74 -15.07 34.70
N ASP A 513 59.55 -16.15 33.92
CA ASP A 513 58.81 -16.08 32.66
C ASP A 513 57.34 -15.74 32.88
N ALA A 514 56.70 -16.31 33.91
CA ALA A 514 55.32 -15.97 34.24
C ALA A 514 55.15 -14.49 34.66
N LEU A 515 56.07 -13.97 35.48
CA LEU A 515 56.05 -12.59 35.98
C LEU A 515 56.30 -11.55 34.85
N THR A 516 57.20 -11.85 33.91
CA THR A 516 57.47 -10.95 32.77
C THR A 516 56.28 -10.88 31.82
N TRP A 517 55.56 -11.98 31.59
CA TRP A 517 54.33 -11.95 30.81
C TRP A 517 53.16 -11.30 31.56
N GLU A 518 53.10 -11.44 32.89
CA GLU A 518 52.12 -10.76 33.73
C GLU A 518 52.25 -9.24 33.65
N THR A 519 53.46 -8.71 33.83
CA THR A 519 53.72 -7.26 33.78
C THR A 519 53.41 -6.68 32.39
N ARG A 520 53.77 -7.38 31.31
CA ARG A 520 53.41 -7.00 29.93
C ARG A 520 51.90 -6.99 29.72
N ASN A 521 51.19 -8.01 30.22
CA ASN A 521 49.74 -8.11 30.13
C ASN A 521 49.04 -6.96 30.90
N GLN A 522 49.53 -6.60 32.09
CA GLN A 522 48.99 -5.48 32.86
C GLN A 522 49.18 -4.14 32.13
N ILE A 523 50.36 -3.89 31.55
CA ILE A 523 50.64 -2.66 30.79
C ILE A 523 49.72 -2.57 29.56
N CYS A 524 49.65 -3.61 28.74
CA CYS A 524 48.76 -3.65 27.58
C CYS A 524 47.28 -3.55 27.98
N GLY A 525 46.90 -4.15 29.11
CA GLY A 525 45.56 -4.06 29.68
C GLY A 525 45.18 -2.62 30.07
N VAL A 526 46.05 -1.90 30.78
CA VAL A 526 45.82 -0.51 31.17
C VAL A 526 45.67 0.40 29.94
N ILE A 527 46.52 0.22 28.92
CA ILE A 527 46.43 0.98 27.66
C ILE A 527 45.09 0.72 26.96
N SER A 528 44.66 -0.55 26.89
CA SER A 528 43.40 -0.92 26.24
C SER A 528 42.18 -0.38 27.00
N ILE A 529 42.20 -0.44 28.34
CA ILE A 529 41.15 0.16 29.19
C ILE A 529 41.09 1.69 28.99
N GLY A 530 42.25 2.37 28.93
CA GLY A 530 42.32 3.81 28.67
C GLY A 530 41.74 4.19 27.31
N CYS A 531 42.06 3.43 26.26
CA CYS A 531 41.47 3.60 24.93
C CYS A 531 39.94 3.36 24.95
N GLY A 532 39.48 2.40 25.74
CA GLY A 532 38.06 2.10 25.93
C GLY A 532 37.30 3.26 26.58
N ALA A 533 37.86 3.84 27.66
CA ALA A 533 37.27 5.00 28.33
C ALA A 533 37.20 6.23 27.40
N LEU A 534 38.25 6.47 26.60
CA LEU A 534 38.30 7.55 25.62
C LEU A 534 37.25 7.35 24.50
N PHE A 535 37.09 6.12 24.01
CA PHE A 535 36.05 5.79 23.04
C PHE A 535 34.65 6.06 23.60
N VAL A 536 34.34 5.60 24.81
CA VAL A 536 33.03 5.84 25.44
C VAL A 536 32.77 7.34 25.63
N TYR A 537 33.79 8.11 26.00
CA TYR A 537 33.67 9.57 26.14
C TYR A 537 33.30 10.26 24.82
N GLU A 538 34.00 9.94 23.73
CA GLU A 538 33.72 10.51 22.41
C GLU A 538 32.39 9.98 21.82
N LEU A 539 32.01 8.75 22.14
CA LEU A 539 30.69 8.20 21.80
C LEU A 539 29.55 8.99 22.43
N VAL A 540 29.67 9.35 23.72
CA VAL A 540 28.67 10.20 24.41
C VAL A 540 28.60 11.58 23.76
N ARG A 541 29.74 12.19 23.44
CA ARG A 541 29.78 13.48 22.75
C ARG A 541 29.16 13.43 21.36
N TYR A 542 29.37 12.33 20.63
CA TYR A 542 28.72 12.08 19.35
C TYR A 542 27.20 11.97 19.50
N PHE A 543 26.70 11.21 20.48
CA PHE A 543 25.25 11.12 20.73
C PHE A 543 24.63 12.47 21.11
N LEU A 544 25.34 13.29 21.90
CA LEU A 544 24.90 14.65 22.19
C LEU A 544 24.83 15.52 20.93
N ALA A 545 25.77 15.37 19.99
CA ALA A 545 25.76 16.07 18.71
C ALA A 545 24.62 15.57 17.79
N VAL A 546 24.37 14.26 17.72
CA VAL A 546 23.28 13.68 16.91
C VAL A 546 21.91 14.10 17.44
N ASN A 547 21.76 14.24 18.76
CA ASN A 547 20.53 14.74 19.36
C ASN A 547 20.17 16.16 18.91
N ASP A 548 21.14 16.94 18.42
CA ASP A 548 20.91 18.28 17.89
C ASP A 548 20.23 18.29 16.51
N VAL A 549 20.16 17.14 15.81
CA VAL A 549 19.39 16.98 14.55
C VAL A 549 17.88 16.95 14.83
N LEU A 550 17.49 16.48 16.01
CA LEU A 550 16.09 16.40 16.38
C LEU A 550 15.49 17.82 16.50
N PRO A 551 14.25 18.02 16.05
CA PRO A 551 13.63 19.33 16.08
C PRO A 551 13.52 19.82 17.53
N GLN A 552 13.98 21.04 17.77
CA GLN A 552 13.93 21.63 19.10
C GLN A 552 12.48 21.90 19.51
N ARG A 553 12.09 21.36 20.66
CA ARG A 553 10.77 21.63 21.22
C ARG A 553 10.68 23.08 21.68
N ALA A 554 9.73 23.80 21.10
CA ALA A 554 9.47 25.20 21.40
C ALA A 554 8.88 25.36 22.81
N LYS A 555 9.21 26.46 23.50
CA LYS A 555 8.79 26.71 24.90
C LYS A 555 8.00 27.99 25.03
N ALA A 556 6.86 27.94 25.72
CA ALA A 556 6.10 29.14 26.09
C ALA A 556 6.92 30.06 27.00
N ILE A 557 6.92 31.35 26.68
CA ILE A 557 7.63 32.37 27.43
C ILE A 557 6.73 33.61 27.58
N SER A 558 6.80 34.29 28.72
CA SER A 558 6.18 35.61 28.90
C SER A 558 7.15 36.71 28.48
N GLU A 559 6.65 37.86 28.05
CA GLU A 559 7.47 39.01 27.60
C GLU A 559 8.54 39.42 28.62
N GLN A 560 8.19 39.50 29.90
CA GLN A 560 9.14 39.82 30.97
C GLN A 560 10.27 38.78 31.14
N LYS A 561 9.99 37.50 30.84
CA LYS A 561 10.99 36.43 30.87
C LYS A 561 11.84 36.44 29.59
N LEU A 562 11.26 36.82 28.46
CA LEU A 562 11.98 36.98 27.19
C LEU A 562 13.09 38.03 27.34
N GLU A 563 12.77 39.21 27.86
CA GLU A 563 13.76 40.29 28.04
C GLU A 563 14.92 39.90 28.95
N LYS A 564 14.63 39.22 30.07
CA LYS A 564 15.66 38.69 30.98
C LYS A 564 16.57 37.67 30.29
N GLN A 565 16.03 36.83 29.40
CA GLN A 565 16.81 35.86 28.65
C GLN A 565 17.65 36.52 27.55
N LYS A 566 17.10 37.49 26.81
CA LYS A 566 17.84 38.31 25.84
C LYS A 566 19.04 38.97 26.51
N GLN A 567 18.85 39.62 27.65
CA GLN A 567 19.94 40.23 28.43
C GLN A 567 21.00 39.22 28.89
N LYS A 568 20.59 38.00 29.26
CA LYS A 568 21.52 36.93 29.68
C LYS A 568 22.37 36.44 28.49
N GLU A 569 21.77 36.26 27.33
CA GLU A 569 22.49 35.80 26.13
C GLU A 569 23.42 36.90 25.59
N LEU A 570 23.01 38.17 25.62
CA LEU A 570 23.89 39.31 25.31
C LEU A 570 25.11 39.35 26.24
N LYS A 571 24.92 39.22 27.56
CA LYS A 571 26.02 39.15 28.54
C LYS A 571 26.96 37.96 28.31
N LYS A 572 26.45 36.82 27.81
CA LYS A 572 27.29 35.68 27.45
C LYS A 572 28.10 35.95 26.19
N LEU A 573 27.49 36.57 25.18
CA LEU A 573 28.16 36.93 23.95
C LEU A 573 29.28 37.95 24.20
N GLU A 574 29.04 38.93 25.08
CA GLU A 574 30.09 39.85 25.55
C GLU A 574 31.23 39.13 26.28
N LYS A 575 30.94 38.12 27.10
CA LYS A 575 31.98 37.31 27.77
C LYS A 575 32.77 36.47 26.77
N MET A 576 32.11 35.87 25.78
CA MET A 576 32.77 35.08 24.74
C MET A 576 33.67 35.96 23.88
N ARG A 577 33.17 37.13 23.43
CA ARG A 577 34.01 38.13 22.71
C ARG A 577 35.22 38.58 23.54
N LYS A 578 35.05 38.85 24.83
CA LYS A 578 36.18 39.20 25.71
C LYS A 578 37.18 38.06 25.85
N THR A 579 36.74 36.81 25.81
CA THR A 579 37.63 35.65 25.91
C THR A 579 38.36 35.41 24.58
N GLU A 580 37.67 35.52 23.44
CA GLU A 580 38.28 35.45 22.10
C GLU A 580 39.34 36.54 21.92
N VAL A 581 39.06 37.79 22.30
CA VAL A 581 40.05 38.89 22.23
C VAL A 581 41.28 38.62 23.11
N VAL A 582 41.11 38.00 24.29
CA VAL A 582 42.25 37.60 25.13
C VAL A 582 43.06 36.47 24.49
N THR A 583 42.40 35.51 23.84
CA THR A 583 43.06 34.37 23.18
C THR A 583 43.77 34.79 21.88
N GLU A 584 43.21 35.73 21.13
CA GLU A 584 43.85 36.35 19.96
C GLU A 584 45.05 37.20 20.35
N ASN A 585 44.97 37.94 21.46
CA ASN A 585 46.11 38.70 21.98
C ASN A 585 47.22 37.76 22.49
N GLU A 586 46.92 36.67 23.20
CA GLU A 586 47.92 35.68 23.65
C GLU A 586 48.57 34.88 22.49
N SER A 587 47.87 34.73 21.36
CA SER A 587 48.41 34.07 20.16
C SER A 587 49.16 35.02 19.23
N GLN A 588 48.94 36.33 19.35
CA GLN A 588 49.80 37.37 18.76
C GLN A 588 51.07 37.58 19.61
N GLU A 589 50.97 37.65 20.94
CA GLU A 589 52.13 37.72 21.86
C GLU A 589 53.07 36.51 21.68
N ASN A 590 52.54 35.28 21.59
CA ASN A 590 53.35 34.10 21.29
C ASN A 590 53.99 34.11 19.88
N LYS A 591 53.42 34.84 18.91
CA LYS A 591 54.04 34.98 17.58
C LYS A 591 55.13 36.04 17.58
N ASP A 592 54.97 37.09 18.36
CA ASP A 592 55.97 38.15 18.50
C ASP A 592 57.17 37.69 19.35
N GLU A 593 56.98 36.85 20.38
CA GLU A 593 58.08 36.21 21.14
C GLU A 593 58.92 35.25 20.27
N ILE A 594 58.30 34.50 19.34
CA ILE A 594 59.03 33.62 18.40
C ILE A 594 59.86 34.44 17.40
N ILE A 595 59.40 35.64 17.02
CA ILE A 595 60.13 36.53 16.09
C ILE A 595 61.31 37.24 16.79
N ASP A 596 61.19 37.51 18.10
CA ASP A 596 62.28 38.09 18.89
C ASP A 596 63.35 37.04 19.27
N GLU A 597 63.01 35.77 19.50
CA GLU A 597 64.00 34.69 19.66
C GLU A 597 64.81 34.43 18.37
N GLU A 598 64.17 34.48 17.19
CA GLU A 598 64.85 34.31 15.89
C GLU A 598 65.80 35.48 15.55
N LYS A 599 65.63 36.66 16.16
CA LYS A 599 66.55 37.80 16.02
C LYS A 599 67.76 37.72 16.95
N VAL A 600 67.63 37.09 18.12
CA VAL A 600 68.74 36.95 19.08
C VAL A 600 69.76 35.90 18.59
N GLU A 601 69.31 34.81 17.95
CA GLU A 601 70.23 33.84 17.33
C GLU A 601 70.98 34.40 16.09
N GLY A 602 70.45 35.44 15.44
CA GLY A 602 71.08 36.11 14.31
C GLY A 602 72.18 37.13 14.66
N GLU A 603 72.30 37.54 15.93
CA GLU A 603 73.33 38.47 16.41
C GLU A 603 74.49 37.79 17.15
N GLU A 604 74.38 36.51 17.54
CA GLU A 604 75.52 35.73 18.09
C GLU A 604 76.44 35.12 16.99
N GLU A 605 76.05 35.19 15.70
CA GLU A 605 76.86 34.72 14.56
C GLU A 605 77.52 35.86 13.73
N LYS A 606 77.80 37.04 14.32
CA LYS A 606 78.58 38.11 13.64
C LYS A 606 79.91 38.46 14.28
#